data_AF-A0A081RAY5-F1
#
_entry.id   AF-A0A081RAY5-F1
#
_cell.length_a   1.000
_cell.length_b   1.000
_cell.length_c   1.000
_cell.angle_alpha   90.00
_cell.angle_beta   90.00
_cell.angle_gamma   90.00
#
_symmetry.space_group_name_H-M   'P 1'
#
loop_
_entity.id
_entity.type
_entity.pdbx_description
1 polymer ?
#
loop_
_entity_poly.entity_id
_entity_poly.type
_entity_poly.pdbx_seq_one_letter_code
_entity_poly.pdbx_strand_id
1 'polypeptide(L)' 'MQRKPFSRSARIQDGAIRRVLDIGMPQPHEGIGNALRSTFRAGRETVPEDMLDLLAKLDRH' A
#
# COMPACT_ATOMS: atom_id res chain seq x y z
N MET A 1 23.96 17.95 -13.78
CA MET A 1 23.95 18.92 -12.66
C MET A 1 23.89 18.14 -11.35
N GLN A 2 24.97 18.20 -10.57
CA GLN A 2 25.17 17.47 -9.31
C GLN A 2 24.47 18.24 -8.17
N ARG A 3 23.61 17.60 -7.37
CA ARG A 3 23.13 18.18 -6.10
C ARG A 3 23.21 17.15 -4.98
N LYS A 4 23.83 17.61 -3.89
CA LYS A 4 24.42 16.87 -2.78
C LYS A 4 23.37 16.38 -1.75
N PRO A 5 23.70 15.34 -0.97
CA PRO A 5 22.80 14.79 0.04
C PRO A 5 22.85 15.64 1.33
N PHE A 6 21.68 15.88 1.92
CA PHE A 6 21.57 16.32 3.31
C PHE A 6 20.88 15.22 4.10
N SER A 7 21.71 14.31 4.61
CA SER A 7 21.36 13.42 5.71
C SER A 7 21.72 14.13 7.01
N ARG A 8 20.75 14.30 7.91
CA ARG A 8 21.02 14.53 9.34
C ARG A 8 20.57 13.29 10.10
N SER A 9 21.52 12.72 10.82
CA SER A 9 21.56 11.37 11.34
C SER A 9 20.96 11.25 12.73
N ALA A 10 20.16 10.21 12.96
CA ALA A 10 19.96 9.67 14.31
C ALA A 10 21.20 8.87 14.69
N ARG A 11 21.76 9.16 15.87
CA ARG A 11 22.97 8.55 16.41
C ARG A 11 22.62 7.36 17.33
N ILE A 12 23.53 6.37 17.32
CA ILE A 12 23.90 5.40 18.40
C ILE A 12 23.07 4.09 18.46
N GLN A 13 23.63 2.87 18.59
CA GLN A 13 25.01 2.32 18.56
C GLN A 13 24.97 0.78 18.38
N ASP A 14 26.00 0.28 17.67
CA ASP A 14 26.84 -0.92 17.89
C ASP A 14 26.27 -2.24 18.46
N GLY A 15 26.26 -3.27 17.60
CA GLY A 15 26.13 -4.68 18.00
C GLY A 15 25.34 -5.50 16.97
N ALA A 16 26.04 -6.33 16.20
CA ALA A 16 25.51 -7.28 15.20
C ALA A 16 24.80 -6.64 13.98
N ILE A 17 25.58 -6.34 12.93
CA ILE A 17 25.18 -6.15 11.52
C ILE A 17 23.75 -5.59 11.35
N ARG A 18 23.49 -4.45 11.97
CA ARG A 18 22.33 -3.61 11.66
C ARG A 18 22.65 -2.85 10.38
N ARG A 19 22.65 -3.57 9.25
CA ARG A 19 22.70 -2.91 7.94
C ARG A 19 21.33 -2.28 7.75
N VAL A 20 21.21 -1.01 8.14
CA VAL A 20 20.03 -0.18 7.86
C VAL A 20 19.98 -0.03 6.35
N LEU A 21 19.06 -0.75 5.71
CA LEU A 21 18.79 -0.63 4.28
C LEU A 21 17.74 0.45 4.12
N ASP A 22 18.03 1.46 3.31
CA ASP A 22 17.01 2.42 2.88
C ASP A 22 16.02 1.70 1.97
N ILE A 23 14.85 1.39 2.51
CA ILE A 23 13.74 0.83 1.74
C ILE A 23 13.07 1.99 1.01
N GLY A 24 13.29 2.06 -0.30
CA GLY A 24 12.56 2.98 -1.16
C GLY A 24 11.08 2.65 -1.22
N MET A 25 10.25 3.64 -1.58
CA MET A 25 8.84 3.38 -1.88
C MET A 25 8.78 2.46 -3.12
N PRO A 26 8.00 1.36 -3.08
CA PRO A 26 7.85 0.49 -4.24
C PRO A 26 7.26 1.28 -5.42
N GLN A 27 7.66 0.92 -6.63
CA GLN A 27 7.07 1.54 -7.82
C GLN A 27 5.55 1.24 -7.88
N PRO A 28 4.76 2.04 -8.63
CA PRO A 28 3.30 1.89 -8.66
C PRO A 28 2.76 0.50 -9.03
N HIS A 29 3.58 -0.32 -9.70
CA HIS A 29 3.26 -1.67 -10.14
C HIS A 29 3.97 -2.77 -9.31
N GLU A 30 4.74 -2.38 -8.30
CA GLU A 30 5.47 -3.31 -7.44
C GLU A 30 4.72 -3.54 -6.12
N GLY A 31 5.17 -4.57 -5.41
CA GLY A 31 4.76 -4.82 -4.03
C GLY A 31 3.48 -5.64 -3.89
N ILE A 32 3.29 -6.10 -2.65
CA ILE A 32 2.19 -6.99 -2.26
C ILE A 32 0.83 -6.34 -2.54
N GLY A 33 0.72 -5.02 -2.34
CA GLY A 33 -0.51 -4.27 -2.62
C GLY A 33 -0.92 -4.35 -4.09
N ASN A 34 0.02 -4.25 -5.03
CA ASN A 34 -0.30 -4.38 -6.45
C ASN A 34 -0.63 -5.82 -6.83
N ALA A 35 0.08 -6.80 -6.27
CA ALA A 35 -0.23 -8.22 -6.47
C ALA A 35 -1.66 -8.55 -5.99
N LEU A 36 -2.02 -8.14 -4.78
CA LEU A 36 -3.38 -8.31 -4.24
C LEU A 36 -4.41 -7.59 -5.09
N ARG A 37 -4.15 -6.34 -5.51
CA ARG A 37 -5.04 -5.59 -6.39
C ARG A 37 -5.23 -6.26 -7.75
N SER A 38 -4.21 -6.92 -8.30
CA SER A 38 -4.32 -7.67 -9.56
C SER A 38 -5.15 -8.93 -9.40
N THR A 39 -4.93 -9.68 -8.32
CA THR A 39 -5.63 -10.95 -8.05
C THR A 39 -7.09 -10.73 -7.66
N PHE A 40 -7.33 -9.80 -6.74
CA PHE A 40 -8.66 -9.44 -6.26
C PHE A 40 -9.18 -8.20 -6.95
N ARG A 41 -8.73 -7.93 -8.18
CA ARG A 41 -9.35 -6.88 -8.98
C ARG A 41 -10.79 -7.33 -9.11
N ALA A 42 -11.68 -6.71 -8.32
CA ALA A 42 -13.11 -6.88 -8.48
C ALA A 42 -13.32 -6.62 -9.97
N GLY A 43 -13.73 -7.67 -10.69
CA GLY A 43 -14.09 -7.52 -12.08
C GLY A 43 -15.11 -6.39 -12.16
N ARG A 44 -15.44 -5.93 -13.36
CA ARG A 44 -16.65 -5.11 -13.56
C ARG A 44 -17.95 -5.86 -13.21
N GLU A 45 -17.87 -6.91 -12.41
CA GLU A 45 -18.98 -7.58 -11.78
C GLU A 45 -19.55 -6.59 -10.78
N THR A 46 -20.74 -6.12 -11.12
CA THR A 46 -21.55 -5.26 -10.27
C THR A 46 -21.80 -5.95 -8.94
N VAL A 47 -22.01 -5.15 -7.90
CA VAL A 47 -22.45 -5.67 -6.60
C VAL A 47 -23.67 -6.57 -6.82
N PRO A 48 -23.71 -7.78 -6.23
CA PRO A 48 -24.87 -8.66 -6.31
C PRO A 48 -26.19 -7.97 -5.92
N GLU A 49 -27.27 -8.30 -6.63
CA GLU A 49 -28.57 -7.63 -6.48
C GLU A 49 -29.14 -7.75 -5.05
N ASP A 50 -28.94 -8.90 -4.42
CA ASP A 50 -29.35 -9.16 -3.03
C ASP A 50 -28.63 -8.24 -2.03
N MET A 51 -27.36 -7.89 -2.28
CA MET A 51 -26.63 -6.91 -1.48
C MET A 51 -27.15 -5.50 -1.70
N LEU A 52 -27.54 -5.15 -2.93
CA LEU A 52 -28.17 -3.85 -3.22
C LEU A 52 -29.53 -3.74 -2.53
N ASP A 53 -30.32 -4.80 -2.50
CA ASP A 53 -31.59 -4.87 -1.77
C ASP A 53 -31.43 -4.66 -0.26
N LEU A 54 -30.34 -5.17 0.33
CA LEU A 54 -30.03 -4.92 1.74
C LEU A 54 -29.68 -3.45 1.98
N LEU A 55 -28.87 -2.84 1.11
CA LEU A 55 -28.51 -1.41 1.21
C LEU A 55 -29.76 -0.52 1.06
N ALA A 56 -30.66 -0.87 0.15
CA ALA A 56 -31.91 -0.13 -0.07
C ALA A 56 -32.86 -0.15 1.14
N LYS A 57 -32.71 -1.11 2.06
CA LYS A 57 -33.47 -1.14 3.33
C LYS A 57 -32.93 -0.14 4.34
N LEU A 58 -31.62 0.13 4.33
CA LEU A 58 -31.00 1.10 5.22
C LEU A 58 -31.36 2.54 4.82
N ASP A 59 -31.49 2.81 3.52
CA ASP A 59 -31.80 4.14 2.98
C ASP A 59 -33.25 4.61 3.27
N ARG A 60 -34.11 3.69 3.75
CA ARG A 60 -35.53 3.99 4.06
C ARG A 60 -35.77 4.41 5.52
N HIS A 61 -34.71 4.57 6.30
CA HIS A 61 -34.73 5.00 7.71
C HIS A 61 -33.95 6.29 7.89
#